data_AF-A0A7S3IAA1-F1
#
_entry.id   AF-A0A7S3IAA1-F1
#
_cell.length_a   1.000
_cell.length_b   1.000
_cell.length_c   1.000
_cell.angle_alpha   90.00
_cell.angle_beta   90.00
_cell.angle_gamma   90.00
#
_symmetry.space_group_name_H-M   'P 1'
#
loop_
_entity.id
_entity.type
_entity.pdbx_description
1 polymer ?
#
loop_
_entity_poly.entity_id
_entity_poly.type
_entity_poly.pdbx_seq_one_letter_code
_entity_poly.pdbx_strand_id
1 'polypeptide(L)'
;AEWQRVGERERGSLIGEMAGLVNAVTSQFQSPEKKKEEFRQYLERSGVIDVLTKVLVRLYEEPEKPANAIDFVKMTLGAPTGVDVDALKAENEQLRAKVAELQAQVESLASHTNEE
;
A
#
# COMPACT_ATOMS: atom_id res chain seq x y z
N ALA A 1 -2.73 19.51 48.65
CA ALA A 1 -3.11 18.81 47.41
C ALA A 1 -2.38 19.34 46.16
N GLU A 2 -1.92 20.59 46.11
CA GLU A 2 -1.27 21.16 44.92
C GLU A 2 0.19 20.74 44.71
N TRP A 3 0.95 20.60 45.80
CA TRP A 3 2.37 20.23 45.75
C TRP A 3 2.64 18.84 45.14
N GLN A 4 1.73 17.87 45.32
CA GLN A 4 1.82 16.56 44.64
C GLN A 4 1.58 16.68 43.13
N ARG A 5 0.61 17.50 42.70
CA ARG A 5 0.29 17.74 41.29
C ARG A 5 1.38 18.48 40.52
N VAL A 6 2.16 19.34 41.20
CA VAL A 6 3.31 20.03 40.59
C VAL A 6 4.44 19.04 40.33
N GLY A 7 4.82 18.23 41.33
CA GLY A 7 5.86 17.23 41.17
C GLY A 7 5.54 16.15 40.13
N GLU A 8 4.26 15.80 39.94
CA GLU A 8 3.84 14.84 38.91
C GLU A 8 3.96 15.37 37.48
N ARG A 9 3.68 16.66 37.27
CA ARG A 9 3.84 17.32 35.97
C ARG A 9 5.31 17.46 35.58
N GLU A 10 6.16 17.82 36.54
CA GLU A 10 7.61 17.92 36.31
C GLU A 10 8.21 16.54 36.01
N ARG A 11 7.80 15.48 36.74
CA ARG A 11 8.20 14.10 36.43
C ARG A 11 7.77 13.67 35.03
N GLY A 12 6.54 13.99 34.61
CA GLY A 12 6.07 13.69 33.26
C GLY A 12 6.84 14.42 32.16
N SER A 13 7.20 15.69 32.39
CA SER A 13 8.03 16.49 31.48
C SER A 13 9.42 15.90 31.32
N LEU A 14 10.09 15.56 32.43
CA LEU A 14 11.43 14.97 32.42
C LEU A 14 11.45 13.60 31.74
N ILE A 15 10.41 12.78 31.93
CA ILE A 15 10.28 11.49 31.22
C ILE A 15 10.09 11.72 29.71
N GLY A 16 9.29 12.70 29.32
CA GLY A 16 9.12 13.07 27.90
C GLY A 16 10.40 13.57 27.25
N GLU A 17 11.16 14.42 27.94
CA GLU A 17 12.47 14.91 27.48
C GLU A 17 13.51 13.77 27.37
N MET A 18 13.59 12.90 28.37
CA MET A 18 14.45 11.71 28.34
C MET A 18 14.05 10.75 27.21
N ALA A 19 12.76 10.52 26.99
CA ALA A 19 12.29 9.70 25.87
C ALA A 19 12.66 10.31 24.51
N GLY A 20 12.54 11.63 24.37
CA GLY A 20 12.96 12.36 23.17
C GLY A 20 14.47 12.26 22.91
N LEU A 21 15.29 12.43 23.96
CA LEU A 21 16.75 12.30 23.89
C LEU A 21 17.18 10.87 23.53
N VAL A 22 16.56 9.85 24.15
CA VAL A 22 16.83 8.44 23.83
C VAL A 22 16.52 8.15 22.36
N ASN A 23 15.40 8.65 21.84
CA ASN A 23 15.01 8.42 20.44
C ASN A 23 15.95 9.14 19.44
N ALA A 24 16.42 10.34 19.78
CA ALA A 24 17.40 11.07 18.98
C ALA A 24 18.75 10.34 18.94
N VAL A 25 19.20 9.86 20.10
CA VAL A 25 20.46 9.12 20.25
C VAL A 25 20.40 7.77 19.51
N THR A 26 19.32 7.00 19.63
CA THR A 26 19.18 5.72 18.92
C THR A 26 19.12 5.89 17.40
N SER A 27 18.49 6.96 16.90
CA SER A 27 18.49 7.31 15.47
C SER A 27 19.88 7.66 14.94
N GLN A 28 20.69 8.33 15.77
CA GLN A 28 22.07 8.69 15.45
C GLN A 28 23.01 7.47 15.39
N PHE A 29 22.65 6.37 16.06
CA PHE A 29 23.38 5.10 16.05
C PHE A 29 22.87 4.06 15.04
N GLN A 30 21.81 4.32 14.28
CA GLN A 30 21.49 3.48 13.14
C GLN A 30 22.54 3.72 12.06
N SER A 31 23.54 2.82 12.01
CA SER A 31 24.57 2.87 10.98
C SER A 31 23.92 2.85 9.59
N PRO A 32 24.50 3.54 8.59
CA PRO A 32 23.99 3.53 7.22
C PRO A 32 23.72 2.11 6.68
N GLU A 33 24.48 1.13 7.16
CA GLU A 33 24.35 -0.29 6.83
C GLU A 33 23.06 -0.89 7.40
N LYS A 34 22.67 -0.54 8.63
CA LYS A 34 21.42 -1.00 9.24
C LYS A 34 20.21 -0.48 8.46
N LYS A 35 20.23 0.78 8.02
CA LYS A 35 19.16 1.36 7.19
C LYS A 35 19.06 0.69 5.81
N LYS A 36 20.21 0.39 5.18
CA LYS A 36 20.25 -0.37 3.91
C LYS A 36 19.68 -1.78 4.10
N GLU A 37 19.99 -2.42 5.21
CA GLU A 37 19.50 -3.76 5.53
C GLU A 37 18.00 -3.78 5.77
N GLU A 38 17.47 -2.84 6.56
CA GLU A 38 16.03 -2.67 6.75
C GLU A 38 15.29 -2.44 5.43
N PHE A 39 15.88 -1.67 4.51
CA PHE A 39 15.32 -1.46 3.17
C PHE A 39 15.34 -2.72 2.31
N ARG A 40 16.44 -3.49 2.32
CA ARG A 40 16.50 -4.78 1.62
C ARG A 40 15.44 -5.76 2.13
N GLN A 41 15.33 -5.91 3.44
CA GLN A 41 14.31 -6.77 4.05
C GLN A 41 12.89 -6.30 3.73
N TYR A 42 12.66 -4.99 3.63
CA TYR A 42 11.39 -4.45 3.17
C TYR A 42 11.08 -4.87 1.73
N LEU A 43 12.04 -4.76 0.80
CA LEU A 43 11.86 -5.16 -0.59
C LEU A 43 11.64 -6.68 -0.74
N GLU A 44 12.32 -7.49 0.09
CA GLU A 44 12.11 -8.93 0.15
C GLU A 44 10.71 -9.28 0.67
N ARG A 45 10.32 -8.74 1.83
CA ARG A 45 9.02 -9.00 2.45
C ARG A 45 7.84 -8.50 1.62
N SER A 46 8.01 -7.41 0.89
CA SER A 46 6.97 -6.86 0.00
C SER A 46 6.91 -7.58 -1.35
N GLY A 47 7.83 -8.51 -1.63
CA GLY A 47 7.87 -9.27 -2.88
C GLY A 47 8.42 -8.50 -4.09
N VAL A 48 8.92 -7.26 -3.91
CA VAL A 48 9.48 -6.44 -5.00
C VAL A 48 10.67 -7.14 -5.66
N ILE A 49 11.53 -7.79 -4.87
CA ILE A 49 12.69 -8.51 -5.39
C ILE A 49 12.25 -9.67 -6.29
N ASP A 50 11.23 -10.43 -5.89
CA ASP A 50 10.72 -11.57 -6.66
C ASP A 50 10.13 -11.12 -8.00
N VAL A 51 9.34 -10.04 -8.00
CA VAL A 51 8.77 -9.45 -9.23
C VAL A 51 9.86 -8.98 -10.18
N LEU A 52 10.83 -8.18 -9.69
CA LEU A 52 11.95 -7.70 -10.52
C LEU A 52 12.78 -8.86 -11.08
N THR A 53 13.02 -9.89 -10.26
CA THR A 53 13.75 -11.10 -10.70
C THR A 53 13.02 -11.80 -11.84
N LYS A 54 11.69 -12.00 -11.72
CA LYS A 54 10.88 -12.62 -12.79
C LYS A 54 10.91 -11.85 -14.10
N VAL A 55 10.88 -10.51 -14.05
CA VAL A 55 10.99 -9.67 -15.27
C VAL A 55 12.35 -9.83 -15.93
N LEU A 56 13.43 -9.84 -15.14
CA LEU A 56 14.78 -10.03 -15.66
C LEU A 56 15.00 -11.43 -16.24
N VAL A 57 14.46 -12.47 -15.60
CA VAL A 57 14.48 -13.85 -16.12
C VAL A 57 13.75 -13.93 -17.46
N ARG A 58 12.54 -13.36 -17.56
CA ARG A 58 11.81 -13.31 -18.84
C ARG A 58 12.61 -12.62 -19.94
N LEU A 59 13.20 -11.46 -19.64
CA LEU A 59 14.05 -10.75 -20.60
C LEU A 59 15.27 -11.59 -21.01
N TYR A 60 15.84 -12.36 -20.07
CA TYR A 60 16.96 -13.26 -20.34
C TYR A 60 16.56 -14.48 -21.19
N GLU A 61 15.36 -15.02 -20.99
CA GLU A 61 14.85 -16.18 -21.72
C GLU A 61 14.34 -15.84 -23.13
N GLU A 62 14.07 -14.56 -23.44
CA GLU A 62 13.57 -14.21 -24.78
C GLU A 62 14.57 -14.61 -25.89
N PRO A 63 14.12 -15.39 -26.90
CA PRO A 63 14.98 -15.91 -27.96
C PRO A 63 15.43 -14.79 -28.91
N GLU A 64 14.58 -13.78 -29.12
CA GLU A 64 14.91 -12.55 -29.81
C GLU A 64 14.89 -11.39 -28.81
N LYS A 65 16.07 -10.81 -28.55
CA LYS A 65 16.17 -9.69 -27.61
C LYS A 65 15.43 -8.48 -28.17
N PRO A 66 14.55 -7.83 -27.39
CA PRO A 66 13.85 -6.63 -27.85
C PRO A 66 14.87 -5.53 -28.14
N ALA A 67 14.66 -4.78 -29.21
CA ALA A 67 15.51 -3.65 -29.58
C ALA A 67 15.59 -2.60 -28.46
N ASN A 68 14.55 -2.48 -27.63
CA ASN A 68 14.53 -1.65 -26.43
C ASN A 68 14.16 -2.47 -25.17
N ALA A 69 15.18 -2.86 -24.41
CA ALA A 69 15.00 -3.59 -23.16
C ALA A 69 14.22 -2.80 -22.09
N ILE A 70 14.31 -1.46 -22.09
CA ILE A 70 13.61 -0.61 -21.12
C ILE A 70 12.09 -0.70 -21.34
N ASP A 71 11.65 -0.68 -22.61
CA ASP A 71 10.23 -0.75 -22.94
C ASP A 71 9.64 -2.13 -22.61
N PHE A 72 10.41 -3.21 -22.82
CA PHE A 72 10.04 -4.56 -22.38
C PHE A 72 9.83 -4.62 -20.86
N VAL A 73 10.74 -4.05 -20.08
CA VAL A 73 10.65 -4.02 -18.61
C VAL A 73 9.41 -3.24 -18.16
N LYS A 74 9.12 -2.07 -18.76
CA LYS A 74 7.92 -1.28 -18.45
C LYS A 74 6.64 -2.07 -18.72
N MET A 75 6.55 -2.73 -19.88
CA MET A 75 5.39 -3.55 -20.25
C MET A 75 5.21 -4.74 -19.31
N THR A 76 6.30 -5.42 -18.96
CA THR A 76 6.25 -6.64 -18.13
C THR A 76 5.95 -6.36 -16.67
N LEU A 77 6.38 -5.21 -16.14
CA LEU A 77 6.04 -4.77 -14.78
C LEU A 77 4.59 -4.30 -14.63
N GLY A 78 3.81 -4.29 -15.71
CA GLY A 78 2.43 -3.82 -15.67
C GLY A 78 2.33 -2.34 -15.36
N ALA A 79 3.37 -1.53 -15.67
CA ALA A 79 3.21 -0.09 -15.76
C ALA A 79 2.27 0.15 -16.94
N PRO A 80 0.98 0.44 -16.69
CA PRO A 80 0.05 0.53 -17.78
C PRO A 80 0.33 1.88 -18.40
N THR A 81 0.90 1.90 -19.60
CA THR A 81 0.62 3.03 -20.49
C THR A 81 -0.88 2.95 -20.79
N GLY A 82 -1.70 3.63 -19.99
CA GLY A 82 -3.14 3.82 -20.27
C GLY A 82 -4.15 3.06 -19.41
N VAL A 83 -3.86 2.66 -18.17
CA VAL A 83 -4.95 2.33 -17.23
C VAL A 83 -5.48 3.65 -16.69
N ASP A 84 -6.58 4.08 -17.28
CA ASP A 84 -7.38 5.19 -16.80
C ASP A 84 -8.15 4.71 -15.55
N VAL A 85 -7.54 4.98 -14.40
CA VAL A 85 -8.11 4.67 -13.08
C VAL A 85 -9.46 5.37 -12.88
N ASP A 86 -9.67 6.52 -13.53
CA ASP A 86 -10.92 7.26 -13.45
C ASP A 86 -12.02 6.60 -14.28
N ALA A 87 -11.68 6.06 -15.47
CA ALA A 87 -12.59 5.23 -16.26
C ALA A 87 -13.02 3.97 -15.50
N LEU A 88 -12.07 3.27 -14.84
CA LEU A 88 -12.38 2.08 -14.03
C LEU A 88 -13.25 2.41 -12.81
N LYS A 89 -13.06 3.57 -12.18
CA LYS A 89 -13.92 4.01 -11.07
C LYS A 89 -15.33 4.33 -11.57
N ALA A 90 -15.46 5.03 -12.69
CA ALA A 90 -16.75 5.36 -13.29
C ALA A 90 -17.53 4.10 -13.68
N GLU A 91 -16.86 3.10 -14.26
CA GLU A 91 -17.47 1.81 -14.58
C GLU A 91 -17.91 1.07 -13.30
N ASN A 92 -17.11 1.10 -12.23
CA ASN A 92 -17.47 0.49 -10.95
C ASN A 92 -18.72 1.13 -10.33
N GLU A 93 -18.82 2.46 -10.38
CA GLU A 93 -19.99 3.20 -9.90
C GLU A 93 -21.25 2.86 -10.71
N GLN A 94 -21.16 2.82 -12.04
CA GLN A 94 -22.28 2.43 -12.90
C GLN A 94 -22.75 0.99 -12.62
N LEU A 95 -21.81 0.06 -12.48
CA LEU A 95 -22.13 -1.33 -12.16
C LEU A 95 -22.79 -1.44 -10.78
N ARG A 96 -22.31 -0.71 -9.77
CA ARG A 96 -22.94 -0.67 -8.45
C ARG A 96 -24.36 -0.11 -8.49
N ALA A 97 -24.58 0.97 -9.24
CA ALA A 97 -25.92 1.54 -9.41
C ALA A 97 -26.88 0.54 -10.07
N LYS A 98 -26.41 -0.17 -11.10
CA LYS A 98 -27.21 -1.19 -11.80
C LYS A 98 -27.52 -2.40 -10.93
N VAL A 99 -26.57 -2.83 -10.09
CA VAL A 99 -26.81 -3.89 -9.11
C VAL A 99 -27.88 -3.46 -8.11
N ALA A 100 -27.82 -2.23 -7.59
CA ALA A 100 -28.83 -1.73 -6.65
C ALA A 100 -30.22 -1.64 -7.29
N GLU A 101 -30.31 -1.17 -8.53
CA GLU A 101 -31.56 -1.11 -9.28
C GLU A 101 -32.16 -2.50 -9.50
N LEU A 102 -31.35 -3.45 -9.97
CA LEU A 102 -31.81 -4.83 -10.20
C LEU A 102 -32.22 -5.51 -8.89
N GLN A 103 -31.50 -5.26 -7.79
CA GLN A 103 -31.89 -5.75 -6.46
C GLN A 103 -33.26 -5.21 -6.02
N ALA A 104 -33.51 -3.91 -6.20
CA ALA A 104 -34.80 -3.30 -5.89
C ALA A 104 -35.94 -3.86 -6.76
N GLN A 105 -35.68 -4.12 -8.05
CA GLN A 105 -36.67 -4.76 -8.93
C GLN A 105 -36.98 -6.20 -8.49
N VAL A 106 -35.96 -6.97 -8.09
CA VAL A 106 -36.14 -8.33 -7.56
C VAL A 106 -36.97 -8.31 -6.28
N GLU A 107 -36.71 -7.38 -5.35
CA GLU A 107 -37.49 -7.24 -4.12
C GLU A 107 -38.95 -6.87 -4.40
N SER A 108 -39.21 -5.91 -5.30
CA SER A 108 -40.56 -5.51 -5.68
C SER A 108 -41.34 -6.65 -6.36
N LEU A 109 -40.70 -7.40 -7.26
CA LEU A 109 -41.35 -8.54 -7.91
C LEU A 109 -41.61 -9.69 -6.93
N ALA A 110 -40.69 -9.91 -5.98
CA ALA A 110 -40.87 -10.91 -4.93
C ALA A 110 -41.98 -10.53 -3.94
N SER A 111 -42.22 -9.24 -3.69
CA SER A 111 -43.37 -8.82 -2.87
C SER A 111 -44.69 -9.01 -3.62
N HIS A 112 -44.74 -8.69 -4.92
CA HIS A 112 -45.96 -8.86 -5.73
C HIS A 112 -46.34 -10.33 -5.95
N THR A 113 -45.37 -11.25 -6.03
CA THR A 113 -45.66 -12.69 -6.16
C THR A 113 -46.04 -13.38 -4.84
N ASN A 114 -45.86 -12.72 -3.69
CA ASN A 114 -46.32 -13.23 -2.40
C ASN A 114 -47.73 -12.71 -2.01
N GLU A 115 -48.32 -11.83 -2.82
CA GLU A 115 -49.66 -11.26 -2.59
C GLU A 115 -50.77 -11.85 -3.49
N GLU A 116 -50.42 -12.72 -4.46
CA GLU A 116 -51.36 -13.54 -5.26
C GLU A 116 -51.42 -14.99 -4.76
#